data_AF-A0A7C5PVL1-F1
#
_entry.id   AF-A0A7C5PVL1-F1
#
_cell.length_a   1.000
_cell.length_b   1.000
_cell.length_c   1.000
_cell.angle_alpha   90.00
_cell.angle_beta   90.00
_cell.angle_gamma   90.00
#
_symmetry.space_group_name_H-M   'P 1'
#
loop_
_entity.id
_entity.type
_entity.pdbx_description
1 polymer ?
#
loop_
_entity_poly.entity_id
_entity_poly.type
_entity_poly.pdbx_seq_one_letter_code
_entity_poly.pdbx_strand_id
1 'polypeptide(L)'
;MKTLVYTFLIGMLCCGFSQQLQAFSAIPDSLQLNAWLEDAERQYLSLRDEYQRKITLLAYELELTDKSLEKAASMGERLQLIEQRMRLDRQLQMLVAIEELDLLKIRYRKGIDLIKLLYEKILALDHHFSGMKVYQNISVLSNPNSYPEFREVRSLLEQRLKKRNLLQLPPLLESNPYLSATFSLVSAMLGDAEPKDRSKELERISCILDFTVSMNADLDVIRNETRFLFDANRQLKLDCERLFDDYVKVIGYFVPLSTCRQNDDWETLYIKLDDFIAKMKDDLMQNSAASYMANARSRRTIVNLEFATQRVADFIASYSNFIRQGTQYYRKFDNIITGYENRDRCSDALPAQYDELHEDIRETIDKFQNTYNLPEIQGSRLKDLLYGMTS
;
A
#
# COMPACT_ATOMS: atom_id res chain seq x y z
N MET A 1 -35.60 21.55 -42.34
CA MET A 1 -35.92 21.24 -40.93
C MET A 1 -35.69 19.76 -40.52
N LYS A 2 -35.22 18.87 -41.41
CA LYS A 2 -34.84 17.49 -41.06
C LYS A 2 -33.32 17.24 -40.98
N THR A 3 -32.52 18.16 -41.50
CA THR A 3 -31.04 18.09 -41.51
C THR A 3 -30.37 18.72 -40.28
N LEU A 4 -31.10 19.53 -39.49
CA LEU A 4 -30.55 20.17 -38.28
C LEU A 4 -30.69 19.29 -37.02
N VAL A 5 -31.51 18.24 -37.06
CA VAL A 5 -31.72 17.32 -35.93
C VAL A 5 -30.66 16.22 -35.90
N TYR A 6 -30.10 15.83 -37.06
CA TYR A 6 -29.06 14.82 -37.14
C TYR A 6 -27.68 15.28 -36.67
N THR A 7 -27.36 16.57 -36.80
CA THR A 7 -26.10 17.13 -36.30
C THR A 7 -26.09 17.34 -34.80
N PHE A 8 -27.26 17.48 -34.15
CA PHE A 8 -27.35 17.61 -32.69
C PHE A 8 -27.29 16.26 -31.97
N LEU A 9 -27.76 15.18 -32.60
CA LEU A 9 -27.72 13.83 -32.02
C LEU A 9 -26.35 13.14 -32.14
N ILE A 10 -25.57 13.47 -33.17
CA ILE A 10 -24.19 12.94 -33.30
C ILE A 10 -23.21 13.69 -32.38
N GLY A 11 -23.47 14.97 -32.08
CA GLY A 11 -22.69 15.76 -31.12
C GLY A 11 -22.85 15.32 -29.66
N MET A 12 -24.01 14.75 -29.29
CA MET A 12 -24.28 14.32 -27.91
C MET A 12 -23.85 12.88 -27.60
N LEU A 13 -23.58 12.06 -28.63
CA LEU A 13 -23.06 10.70 -28.48
C LEU A 13 -21.52 10.61 -28.43
N CYS A 14 -20.81 11.66 -28.87
CA CYS A 14 -19.34 11.74 -28.74
C CYS A 14 -18.85 12.42 -27.45
N CYS A 15 -19.73 13.01 -26.65
CA CYS A 15 -19.38 13.64 -25.36
C CYS A 15 -19.75 12.79 -24.12
N GLY A 16 -20.30 11.59 -24.32
CA GLY A 16 -20.76 10.71 -23.23
C GLY A 16 -19.82 9.56 -22.86
N PHE A 17 -18.65 9.43 -23.49
CA PHE A 17 -17.79 8.24 -23.34
C PHE A 17 -16.28 8.54 -23.27
N SER A 18 -15.90 9.68 -22.70
CA SER A 18 -14.49 10.08 -22.51
C SER A 18 -14.13 10.44 -21.06
N GLN A 19 -14.96 10.06 -20.09
CA GLN A 19 -14.62 10.09 -18.66
C GLN A 19 -14.40 8.68 -18.10
N GLN A 20 -13.45 7.95 -18.66
CA GLN A 20 -12.87 6.77 -18.00
C GLN A 20 -11.61 6.38 -18.75
N LEU A 21 -10.58 7.20 -18.58
CA LEU A 21 -9.16 6.90 -18.76
C LEU A 21 -8.41 8.19 -18.41
N GLN A 22 -8.56 8.63 -17.15
CA GLN A 22 -7.40 9.24 -16.51
C GLN A 22 -6.41 8.08 -16.38
N ALA A 23 -5.51 7.98 -17.34
CA ALA A 23 -4.25 7.33 -17.12
C ALA A 23 -3.70 7.94 -15.83
N PHE A 24 -3.73 7.14 -14.76
CA PHE A 24 -2.85 7.36 -13.63
C PHE A 24 -1.45 7.29 -14.23
N SER A 25 -0.89 8.45 -14.60
CA SER A 25 0.55 8.55 -14.74
C SER A 25 1.07 8.20 -13.34
N ALA A 26 1.65 7.01 -13.22
CA ALA A 26 2.50 6.68 -12.10
C ALA A 26 3.50 7.83 -11.98
N ILE A 27 3.25 8.71 -11.02
CA ILE A 27 4.26 9.64 -10.55
C ILE A 27 5.43 8.74 -10.15
N PRO A 28 6.68 9.08 -10.52
CA PRO A 28 7.83 8.35 -10.04
C PRO A 28 7.96 8.66 -8.53
N ASP A 29 7.19 7.94 -7.73
CA ASP A 29 6.96 8.20 -6.30
C ASP A 29 8.24 8.05 -5.48
N SER A 30 9.21 7.27 -5.95
CA SER A 30 10.54 7.13 -5.33
C SER A 30 11.35 8.43 -5.38
N LEU A 31 11.28 9.17 -6.49
CA LEU A 31 11.93 10.47 -6.63
C LEU A 31 11.28 11.51 -5.72
N GLN A 32 9.96 11.46 -5.55
CA GLN A 32 9.25 12.35 -4.64
C GLN A 32 9.50 12.03 -3.16
N LEU A 33 9.57 10.75 -2.80
CA LEU A 33 9.87 10.33 -1.42
C LEU A 33 11.32 10.67 -1.03
N ASN A 34 12.29 10.48 -1.93
CA ASN A 34 13.67 10.89 -1.69
C ASN A 34 13.80 12.41 -1.51
N ALA A 35 13.16 13.19 -2.40
CA ALA A 35 13.13 14.65 -2.26
C ALA A 35 12.46 15.09 -0.94
N TRP A 36 11.40 14.39 -0.52
CA TRP A 36 10.72 14.64 0.75
C TRP A 36 11.60 14.29 1.97
N LEU A 37 12.36 13.18 1.91
CA LEU A 37 13.33 12.80 2.94
C LEU A 37 14.46 13.84 3.05
N GLU A 38 14.99 14.29 1.91
CA GLU A 38 16.04 15.32 1.87
C GLU A 38 15.54 16.68 2.36
N ASP A 39 14.30 17.07 2.04
CA ASP A 39 13.67 18.25 2.61
C ASP A 39 13.53 18.12 4.14
N ALA A 40 13.06 16.98 4.63
CA ALA A 40 12.89 16.74 6.05
C ALA A 40 14.23 16.77 6.82
N GLU A 41 15.27 16.16 6.25
CA GLU A 41 16.63 16.16 6.79
C GLU A 41 17.22 17.57 6.83
N ARG A 42 17.03 18.36 5.76
CA ARG A 42 17.45 19.77 5.73
C ARG A 42 16.74 20.61 6.78
N GLN A 43 15.42 20.46 6.93
CA GLN A 43 14.66 21.19 7.96
C GLN A 43 15.15 20.81 9.37
N TYR A 44 15.36 19.52 9.62
CA TYR A 44 15.89 19.03 10.90
C TYR A 44 17.27 19.64 11.21
N LEU A 45 18.22 19.53 10.27
CA LEU A 45 19.59 20.02 10.45
C LEU A 45 19.63 21.54 10.63
N SER A 46 18.90 22.29 9.80
CA SER A 46 18.84 23.74 9.90
C SER A 46 18.29 24.22 11.26
N LEU A 47 17.26 23.54 11.77
CA LEU A 47 16.67 23.86 13.07
C LEU A 47 17.65 23.54 14.21
N ARG A 48 18.29 22.37 14.16
CA ARG A 48 19.29 21.96 15.14
C ARG A 48 20.48 22.91 15.18
N ASP A 49 20.99 23.34 14.02
CA ASP A 49 22.09 24.30 13.93
C ASP A 49 21.71 25.68 14.47
N GLU A 50 20.46 26.10 14.32
CA GLU A 50 19.95 27.34 14.93
C GLU A 50 19.95 27.25 16.46
N TYR A 51 19.40 26.18 17.02
CA TYR A 51 19.34 25.99 18.47
C TYR A 51 20.73 25.77 19.08
N GLN A 52 21.58 24.97 18.44
CA GLN A 52 22.94 24.71 18.90
C GLN A 52 23.76 25.99 19.02
N ARG A 53 23.59 26.95 18.09
CA ARG A 53 24.22 28.27 18.19
C ARG A 53 23.77 29.04 19.42
N LYS A 54 22.45 29.10 19.67
CA LYS A 54 21.88 29.78 20.86
C LYS A 54 22.32 29.10 22.17
N ILE A 55 22.33 27.77 22.21
CA ILE A 55 22.79 26.96 23.34
C ILE A 55 24.26 27.24 23.64
N THR A 56 25.11 27.26 22.60
CA THR A 56 26.55 27.51 22.75
C THR A 56 26.83 28.91 23.31
N LEU A 57 26.07 29.92 22.87
CA LEU A 57 26.19 31.28 23.40
C LEU A 57 25.82 31.35 24.88
N LEU A 58 24.69 30.75 25.28
CA LEU A 58 24.27 30.70 26.69
C LEU A 58 25.24 29.91 27.56
N ALA A 59 25.76 28.79 27.08
CA ALA A 59 26.75 27.98 27.78
C ALA A 59 28.05 28.77 28.03
N TYR A 60 28.50 29.53 27.04
CA TYR A 60 29.66 30.41 27.17
C TYR A 60 29.43 31.55 28.18
N GLU A 61 28.25 32.20 28.17
CA GLU A 61 27.89 33.20 29.18
C GLU A 61 27.86 32.62 30.59
N LEU A 62 27.40 31.37 30.73
CA LEU A 62 27.36 30.65 32.01
C LEU A 62 28.79 30.36 32.51
N GLU A 63 29.69 29.92 31.62
CA GLU A 63 31.11 29.72 31.96
C GLU A 63 31.82 31.02 32.39
N LEU A 64 31.54 32.13 31.71
CA LEU A 64 32.06 33.45 32.11
C LEU A 64 31.52 33.89 33.48
N THR A 65 30.25 33.61 33.75
CA THR A 65 29.61 33.90 35.04
C THR A 65 30.25 33.07 36.15
N ASP A 66 30.50 31.78 35.91
CA ASP A 66 31.18 30.89 36.86
C ASP A 66 32.60 31.38 37.19
N LYS A 67 33.39 31.75 36.16
CA LYS A 67 34.73 32.35 36.35
C LYS A 67 34.70 33.67 37.13
N SER A 68 33.65 34.46 36.97
CA SER A 68 33.47 35.73 37.69
C SER A 68 33.10 35.48 39.15
N LEU A 69 32.30 34.44 39.41
CA LEU A 69 31.85 34.03 40.74
C LEU A 69 33.00 33.48 41.61
N GLU A 70 33.97 32.81 41.00
CA GLU A 70 35.22 32.40 41.64
C GLU A 70 36.07 33.60 42.10
N LYS A 71 36.07 34.68 41.32
CA LYS A 71 36.89 35.89 41.55
C LYS A 71 36.21 36.97 42.39
N ALA A 72 34.91 36.84 42.65
CA ALA A 72 34.11 37.85 43.31
C ALA A 72 34.62 38.17 44.74
N ALA A 73 34.82 39.46 45.02
CA ALA A 73 35.47 39.93 46.24
C ALA A 73 34.47 40.19 47.38
N SER A 74 33.19 40.43 47.05
CA SER A 74 32.15 40.77 48.02
C SER A 74 30.99 39.78 47.99
N MET A 75 30.31 39.64 49.14
CA MET A 75 29.11 38.79 49.23
C MET A 75 27.97 39.29 48.35
N GLY A 76 27.83 40.62 48.19
CA GLY A 76 26.80 41.22 47.34
C GLY A 76 27.01 40.90 45.86
N GLU A 77 28.24 41.03 45.37
CA GLU A 77 28.63 40.65 44.00
C GLU A 77 28.43 39.15 43.75
N ARG A 78 28.81 38.30 44.72
CA ARG A 78 28.54 36.86 44.66
C ARG A 78 27.06 36.54 44.52
N LEU A 79 26.20 37.19 45.32
CA LEU A 79 24.76 36.96 45.27
C LEU A 79 24.18 37.30 43.88
N GLN A 80 24.59 38.43 43.29
CA GLN A 80 24.15 38.86 41.96
C GLN A 80 24.60 37.87 40.87
N LEU A 81 25.85 37.39 40.94
CA LEU A 81 26.37 36.41 39.99
C LEU A 81 25.67 35.05 40.13
N ILE A 82 25.32 34.62 41.35
CA ILE A 82 24.52 33.40 41.56
C ILE A 82 23.14 33.55 40.93
N GLU A 83 22.47 34.69 41.13
CA GLU A 83 21.15 34.96 40.54
C GLU A 83 21.21 34.93 39.00
N GLN A 84 22.23 35.58 38.42
CA GLN A 84 22.47 35.57 36.98
C GLN A 84 22.71 34.14 36.47
N ARG A 85 23.57 33.37 37.14
CA ARG A 85 23.83 31.97 36.81
C ARG A 85 22.56 31.13 36.84
N MET A 86 21.74 31.27 37.88
CA MET A 86 20.44 30.57 37.98
C MET A 86 19.45 30.99 36.89
N ARG A 87 19.53 32.24 36.39
CA ARG A 87 18.73 32.69 35.25
C ARG A 87 19.22 32.06 33.95
N LEU A 88 20.53 32.08 33.69
CA LEU A 88 21.15 31.50 32.49
C LEU A 88 20.90 29.99 32.41
N ASP A 89 21.05 29.27 33.53
CA ASP A 89 20.80 27.83 33.59
C ASP A 89 19.33 27.49 33.26
N ARG A 90 18.37 28.26 33.80
CA ARG A 90 16.94 28.12 33.44
C ARG A 90 16.68 28.42 31.98
N GLN A 91 17.32 29.44 31.41
CA GLN A 91 17.19 29.77 29.98
C GLN A 91 17.76 28.66 29.11
N LEU A 92 18.89 28.06 29.49
CA LEU A 92 19.51 26.95 28.79
C LEU A 92 18.62 25.71 28.80
N GLN A 93 18.12 25.30 29.96
CA GLN A 93 17.21 24.15 30.11
C GLN A 93 15.92 24.35 29.30
N MET A 94 15.35 25.56 29.34
CA MET A 94 14.16 25.89 28.57
C MET A 94 14.44 25.83 27.06
N LEU A 95 15.59 26.35 26.61
CA LEU A 95 15.95 26.34 25.20
C LEU A 95 16.11 24.92 24.65
N VAL A 96 16.76 24.03 25.40
CA VAL A 96 16.89 22.60 25.05
C VAL A 96 15.51 21.93 24.95
N ALA A 97 14.62 22.19 25.91
CA ALA A 97 13.27 21.61 25.86
C ALA A 97 12.44 22.12 24.67
N ILE A 98 12.60 23.39 24.29
CA ILE A 98 11.92 23.96 23.12
C ILE A 98 12.48 23.37 21.82
N GLU A 99 13.80 23.17 21.73
CA GLU A 99 14.44 22.50 20.59
C GLU A 99 13.85 21.09 20.39
N GLU A 100 13.78 20.29 21.46
CA GLU A 100 13.20 18.94 21.41
C GLU A 100 11.75 18.94 20.90
N LEU A 101 10.93 19.89 21.35
CA LEU A 101 9.56 20.05 20.88
C LEU A 101 9.47 20.42 19.39
N ASP A 102 10.33 21.32 18.91
CA ASP A 102 10.33 21.70 17.49
C ASP A 102 10.81 20.57 16.59
N LEU A 103 11.82 19.80 17.03
CA LEU A 103 12.25 18.61 16.31
C LEU A 103 11.13 17.56 16.30
N LEU A 104 10.43 17.36 17.42
CA LEU A 104 9.28 16.45 17.51
C LEU A 104 8.12 16.90 16.60
N LYS A 105 7.86 18.21 16.48
CA LYS A 105 6.90 18.76 15.52
C LYS A 105 7.23 18.35 14.09
N ILE A 106 8.49 18.48 13.68
CA ILE A 106 8.94 18.07 12.34
C ILE A 106 8.69 16.57 12.16
N ARG A 107 9.16 15.73 13.10
CA ARG A 107 8.97 14.27 13.04
C ARG A 107 7.51 13.88 12.93
N TYR A 108 6.66 14.52 13.74
CA TYR A 108 5.24 14.22 13.78
C TYR A 108 4.52 14.61 12.48
N ARG A 109 4.84 15.80 11.95
CA ARG A 109 4.32 16.24 10.64
C ARG A 109 4.73 15.26 9.54
N LYS A 110 5.98 14.81 9.55
CA LYS A 110 6.49 13.86 8.58
C LYS A 110 5.85 12.47 8.75
N GLY A 111 5.48 12.08 9.96
CA GLY A 111 4.67 10.89 10.21
C GLY A 111 3.28 10.96 9.55
N ILE A 112 2.61 12.12 9.58
CA ILE A 112 1.33 12.34 8.87
C ILE A 112 1.51 12.13 7.37
N ASP A 113 2.56 12.73 6.79
CA ASP A 113 2.83 12.64 5.35
C ASP A 113 3.08 11.18 4.92
N LEU A 114 3.77 10.39 5.75
CA LEU A 114 3.98 8.96 5.51
C LEU A 114 2.67 8.17 5.56
N ILE A 115 1.81 8.44 6.54
CA ILE A 115 0.48 7.81 6.62
C ILE A 115 -0.32 8.13 5.34
N LYS A 116 -0.31 9.39 4.91
CA LYS A 116 -0.96 9.82 3.66
C LYS A 116 -0.42 9.04 2.46
N LEU A 117 0.90 8.99 2.28
CA LEU A 117 1.54 8.26 1.18
C LEU A 117 1.18 6.77 1.18
N LEU A 118 1.30 6.11 2.34
CA LEU A 118 0.98 4.68 2.48
C LEU A 118 -0.49 4.41 2.18
N TYR A 119 -1.38 5.29 2.61
CA TYR A 119 -2.81 5.16 2.33
C TYR A 119 -3.11 5.25 0.83
N GLU A 120 -2.48 6.16 0.08
CA GLU A 120 -2.61 6.21 -1.38
C GLU A 120 -2.15 4.90 -2.04
N LYS A 121 -1.03 4.32 -1.58
CA LYS A 121 -0.55 3.04 -2.10
C LYS A 121 -1.51 1.89 -1.83
N ILE A 122 -2.08 1.84 -0.63
CA ILE A 122 -3.09 0.83 -0.25
C ILE A 122 -4.35 0.98 -1.10
N LEU A 123 -4.78 2.21 -1.40
CA LEU A 123 -5.91 2.45 -2.31
C LEU A 123 -5.58 2.03 -3.75
N ALA A 124 -4.36 2.30 -4.23
CA ALA A 124 -3.92 1.85 -5.54
C ALA A 124 -3.90 0.31 -5.64
N LEU A 125 -3.52 -0.39 -4.57
CA LEU A 125 -3.65 -1.85 -4.44
C LEU A 125 -5.12 -2.30 -4.43
N ASP A 126 -6.00 -1.60 -3.71
CA ASP A 126 -7.43 -1.92 -3.66
C ASP A 126 -8.08 -1.85 -5.06
N HIS A 127 -7.72 -0.80 -5.82
CA HIS A 127 -8.09 -0.67 -7.23
C HIS A 127 -7.49 -1.76 -8.11
N HIS A 128 -6.21 -2.09 -7.92
CA HIS A 128 -5.56 -3.20 -8.63
C HIS A 128 -6.34 -4.50 -8.44
N PHE A 129 -6.60 -4.88 -7.19
CA PHE A 129 -7.29 -6.14 -6.90
C PHE A 129 -8.74 -6.16 -7.40
N SER A 130 -9.44 -5.02 -7.34
CA SER A 130 -10.81 -4.89 -7.85
C SER A 130 -10.87 -4.96 -9.39
N GLY A 131 -9.81 -4.53 -10.07
CA GLY A 131 -9.71 -4.51 -11.52
C GLY A 131 -9.16 -5.80 -12.15
N MET A 132 -8.62 -6.73 -11.35
CA MET A 132 -8.04 -7.96 -11.87
C MET A 132 -9.09 -8.88 -12.48
N LYS A 133 -8.92 -9.18 -13.77
CA LYS A 133 -9.72 -10.16 -14.52
C LYS A 133 -9.49 -11.61 -14.09
N VAL A 134 -8.52 -11.84 -13.21
CA VAL A 134 -8.12 -13.16 -12.67
C VAL A 134 -9.33 -14.04 -12.31
N TYR A 135 -10.36 -13.49 -11.66
CA TYR A 135 -11.56 -14.25 -11.28
C TYR A 135 -12.42 -14.69 -12.47
N GLN A 136 -12.57 -13.82 -13.47
CA GLN A 136 -13.34 -14.13 -14.69
C GLN A 136 -12.55 -15.11 -15.56
N ASN A 137 -11.26 -14.87 -15.74
CA ASN A 137 -10.38 -15.70 -16.56
C ASN A 137 -10.22 -17.10 -15.96
N ILE A 138 -9.99 -17.23 -14.65
CA ILE A 138 -9.85 -18.55 -14.01
C ILE A 138 -11.12 -19.38 -14.12
N SER A 139 -12.29 -18.79 -13.92
CA SER A 139 -13.56 -19.53 -14.05
C SER A 139 -13.83 -20.02 -15.47
N VAL A 140 -13.34 -19.28 -16.48
CA VAL A 140 -13.46 -19.67 -17.90
C VAL A 140 -12.44 -20.77 -18.23
N LEU A 141 -11.18 -20.59 -17.83
CA LEU A 141 -10.07 -21.51 -18.09
C LEU A 141 -10.23 -22.89 -17.42
N SER A 142 -10.84 -22.92 -16.24
CA SER A 142 -11.03 -24.14 -15.45
C SER A 142 -12.26 -24.96 -15.86
N ASN A 143 -13.09 -24.47 -16.78
CA ASN A 143 -14.33 -25.12 -17.20
C ASN A 143 -14.24 -25.61 -18.66
N PRO A 144 -14.23 -26.94 -18.92
CA PRO A 144 -14.17 -27.48 -20.28
C PRO A 144 -15.36 -27.04 -21.16
N ASN A 145 -16.51 -26.74 -20.57
CA ASN A 145 -17.69 -26.27 -21.32
C ASN A 145 -17.54 -24.83 -21.84
N SER A 146 -16.53 -24.08 -21.40
CA SER A 146 -16.21 -22.76 -21.94
C SER A 146 -15.61 -22.83 -23.35
N TYR A 147 -15.12 -24.00 -23.78
CA TYR A 147 -14.45 -24.20 -25.06
C TYR A 147 -15.45 -24.64 -26.16
N PRO A 148 -15.52 -23.94 -27.31
CA PRO A 148 -16.42 -24.29 -28.43
C PRO A 148 -16.22 -25.73 -28.92
N GLU A 149 -14.97 -26.16 -29.08
CA GLU A 149 -14.60 -27.49 -29.58
C GLU A 149 -15.16 -28.58 -28.66
N PHE A 150 -15.10 -28.36 -27.35
CA PHE A 150 -15.65 -29.28 -26.36
C PHE A 150 -17.20 -29.30 -26.39
N ARG A 151 -17.85 -28.15 -26.59
CA ARG A 151 -19.32 -28.07 -26.71
C ARG A 151 -19.84 -28.77 -27.97
N GLU A 152 -19.13 -28.64 -29.09
CA GLU A 152 -19.48 -29.27 -30.35
C GLU A 152 -19.45 -30.80 -30.22
N VAL A 153 -18.36 -31.35 -29.68
CA VAL A 153 -18.20 -32.80 -29.44
C VAL A 153 -19.25 -33.34 -28.48
N ARG A 154 -19.54 -32.59 -27.40
CA ARG A 154 -20.60 -32.93 -26.45
C ARG A 154 -21.98 -32.94 -27.13
N SER A 155 -22.28 -31.96 -27.97
CA SER A 155 -23.58 -31.87 -28.66
C SER A 155 -23.81 -33.04 -29.63
N LEU A 156 -22.75 -33.46 -30.34
CA LEU A 156 -22.78 -34.63 -31.23
C LEU A 156 -23.02 -35.93 -30.46
N LEU A 157 -22.45 -36.04 -29.26
CA LEU A 157 -22.71 -37.16 -28.36
C LEU A 157 -24.14 -37.16 -27.83
N GLU A 158 -24.64 -36.04 -27.31
CA GLU A 158 -26.01 -35.94 -26.78
C GLU A 158 -27.04 -36.33 -27.83
N GLN A 159 -26.83 -35.93 -29.09
CA GLN A 159 -27.68 -36.34 -30.20
C GLN A 159 -27.62 -37.86 -30.46
N ARG A 160 -26.46 -38.49 -30.28
CA ARG A 160 -26.26 -39.94 -30.47
C ARG A 160 -26.77 -40.79 -29.30
N LEU A 161 -26.58 -40.33 -28.06
CA LEU A 161 -27.12 -40.96 -26.85
C LEU A 161 -28.65 -40.89 -26.84
N LYS A 162 -29.23 -39.74 -27.22
CA LYS A 162 -30.68 -39.61 -27.46
C LYS A 162 -31.18 -40.57 -28.54
N LYS A 163 -30.42 -40.76 -29.63
CA LYS A 163 -30.76 -41.74 -30.68
C LYS A 163 -30.66 -43.20 -30.22
N ARG A 164 -29.86 -43.51 -29.20
CA ARG A 164 -29.66 -44.88 -28.67
C ARG A 164 -30.40 -45.17 -27.35
N ASN A 165 -31.20 -44.24 -26.82
CA ASN A 165 -31.91 -44.38 -25.53
C ASN A 165 -31.02 -44.78 -24.34
N LEU A 166 -29.76 -44.38 -24.34
CA LEU A 166 -28.81 -44.68 -23.26
C LEU A 166 -28.56 -43.41 -22.44
N LEU A 167 -28.88 -43.49 -21.14
CA LEU A 167 -28.54 -42.60 -20.01
C LEU A 167 -28.25 -41.13 -20.32
N GLN A 168 -29.14 -40.24 -19.84
CA GLN A 168 -28.83 -38.82 -19.73
C GLN A 168 -27.87 -38.59 -18.56
N LEU A 169 -26.79 -37.84 -18.79
CA LEU A 169 -25.91 -37.38 -17.73
C LEU A 169 -26.70 -36.51 -16.75
N PRO A 170 -26.68 -36.82 -15.44
CA PRO A 170 -27.25 -35.93 -14.43
C PRO A 170 -26.58 -34.54 -14.49
N PRO A 171 -27.34 -33.43 -14.30
CA PRO A 171 -26.82 -32.06 -14.38
C PRO A 171 -25.60 -31.78 -13.47
N LEU A 172 -25.51 -32.47 -12.33
CA LEU A 172 -24.40 -32.39 -11.38
C LEU A 172 -23.06 -32.91 -11.93
N LEU A 173 -23.08 -33.79 -12.94
CA LEU A 173 -21.88 -34.36 -13.56
C LEU A 173 -21.42 -33.54 -14.78
N GLU A 174 -22.26 -32.63 -15.28
CA GLU A 174 -21.95 -31.79 -16.44
C GLU A 174 -20.95 -30.67 -16.14
N SER A 175 -20.86 -30.23 -14.89
CA SER A 175 -19.90 -29.20 -14.45
C SER A 175 -18.59 -29.79 -13.94
N ASN A 176 -18.47 -31.10 -13.83
CA ASN A 176 -17.24 -31.74 -13.35
C ASN A 176 -16.24 -31.86 -14.52
N PRO A 177 -15.05 -31.23 -14.42
CA PRO A 177 -14.09 -31.18 -15.52
C PRO A 177 -13.53 -32.57 -15.90
N TYR A 178 -13.35 -33.46 -14.92
CA TYR A 178 -12.84 -34.82 -15.13
C TYR A 178 -13.86 -35.71 -15.84
N LEU A 179 -15.13 -35.64 -15.46
CA LEU A 179 -16.19 -36.40 -16.11
C LEU A 179 -16.45 -35.87 -17.52
N SER A 180 -16.57 -34.55 -17.65
CA SER A 180 -16.63 -33.88 -18.96
C SER A 180 -15.51 -34.33 -19.90
N ALA A 181 -14.27 -34.40 -19.39
CA ALA A 181 -13.11 -34.89 -20.16
C ALA A 181 -13.26 -36.34 -20.63
N THR A 182 -13.55 -37.27 -19.71
CA THR A 182 -13.70 -38.69 -20.03
C THR A 182 -14.82 -38.95 -21.04
N PHE A 183 -15.95 -38.24 -20.93
CA PHE A 183 -17.06 -38.37 -21.87
C PHE A 183 -16.71 -37.86 -23.26
N SER A 184 -15.99 -36.75 -23.40
CA SER A 184 -15.63 -36.20 -24.72
C SER A 184 -14.59 -37.05 -25.46
N LEU A 185 -13.62 -37.65 -24.75
CA LEU A 185 -12.68 -38.60 -25.34
C LEU A 185 -13.38 -39.84 -25.94
N VAL A 186 -14.31 -40.43 -25.19
CA VAL A 186 -15.11 -41.58 -25.65
C VAL A 186 -15.98 -41.19 -26.85
N SER A 187 -16.50 -39.96 -26.86
CA SER A 187 -17.34 -39.43 -27.94
C SER A 187 -16.59 -39.25 -29.24
N ALA A 188 -15.42 -38.63 -29.18
CA ALA A 188 -14.58 -38.35 -30.33
C ALA A 188 -14.03 -39.65 -30.96
N MET A 189 -13.73 -40.68 -30.15
CA MET A 189 -13.35 -42.01 -30.65
C MET A 189 -14.47 -42.72 -31.41
N LEU A 190 -15.73 -42.50 -31.00
CA LEU A 190 -16.92 -43.10 -31.62
C LEU A 190 -17.47 -42.29 -32.82
N GLY A 191 -16.85 -41.16 -33.19
CA GLY A 191 -17.24 -40.27 -34.31
C GLY A 191 -17.30 -40.96 -35.68
N ASP A 192 -17.99 -40.34 -36.66
CA ASP A 192 -18.04 -40.79 -38.08
C ASP A 192 -17.11 -39.97 -39.02
N ALA A 193 -16.25 -39.10 -38.48
CA ALA A 193 -15.34 -38.26 -39.27
C ALA A 193 -14.29 -39.09 -40.05
N GLU A 194 -13.80 -38.57 -41.18
CA GLU A 194 -12.69 -39.20 -41.92
C GLU A 194 -11.45 -39.40 -41.02
N PRO A 195 -10.66 -40.47 -41.21
CA PRO A 195 -9.59 -40.84 -40.28
C PRO A 195 -8.56 -39.74 -40.01
N LYS A 196 -8.27 -38.92 -41.02
CA LYS A 196 -7.26 -37.85 -40.95
C LYS A 196 -7.75 -36.63 -40.15
N ASP A 197 -9.00 -36.23 -40.33
CA ASP A 197 -9.59 -35.10 -39.61
C ASP A 197 -9.96 -35.50 -38.18
N ARG A 198 -10.40 -36.76 -37.98
CA ARG A 198 -10.64 -37.34 -36.65
C ARG A 198 -9.40 -37.31 -35.76
N SER A 199 -8.22 -37.59 -36.31
CA SER A 199 -6.97 -37.57 -35.55
C SER A 199 -6.62 -36.18 -35.05
N LYS A 200 -6.79 -35.14 -35.88
CA LYS A 200 -6.52 -33.75 -35.51
C LYS A 200 -7.52 -33.23 -34.48
N GLU A 201 -8.79 -33.57 -34.64
CA GLU A 201 -9.85 -33.20 -33.70
C GLU A 201 -9.62 -33.87 -32.33
N LEU A 202 -9.26 -35.17 -32.32
CA LEU A 202 -8.88 -35.89 -31.11
C LEU A 202 -7.67 -35.27 -30.40
N GLU A 203 -6.65 -34.86 -31.14
CA GLU A 203 -5.45 -34.21 -30.58
C GLU A 203 -5.80 -32.87 -29.93
N ARG A 204 -6.61 -32.04 -30.60
CA ARG A 204 -7.05 -30.75 -30.07
C ARG A 204 -7.93 -30.90 -28.82
N ILE A 205 -8.87 -31.84 -28.84
CA ILE A 205 -9.70 -32.16 -27.66
C ILE A 205 -8.81 -32.67 -26.53
N SER A 206 -7.87 -33.57 -26.81
CA SER A 206 -6.96 -34.12 -25.79
C SER A 206 -6.14 -33.02 -25.13
N CYS A 207 -5.66 -32.04 -25.91
CA CYS A 207 -4.95 -30.87 -25.39
C CYS A 207 -5.81 -29.98 -24.49
N ILE A 208 -7.05 -29.68 -24.88
CA ILE A 208 -7.97 -28.88 -24.04
C ILE A 208 -8.27 -29.64 -22.74
N LEU A 209 -8.50 -30.95 -22.83
CA LEU A 209 -8.81 -31.76 -21.66
C LEU A 209 -7.64 -31.89 -20.70
N ASP A 210 -6.45 -32.18 -21.21
CA ASP A 210 -5.22 -32.19 -20.41
C ASP A 210 -5.02 -30.85 -19.72
N PHE A 211 -5.14 -29.75 -20.46
CA PHE A 211 -5.05 -28.41 -19.90
C PHE A 211 -6.07 -28.20 -18.79
N THR A 212 -7.37 -28.39 -19.06
CA THR A 212 -8.39 -28.08 -18.07
C THR A 212 -8.32 -28.98 -16.85
N VAL A 213 -7.94 -30.24 -17.00
CA VAL A 213 -7.77 -31.21 -15.89
C VAL A 213 -6.53 -30.90 -15.06
N SER A 214 -5.39 -30.69 -15.71
CA SER A 214 -4.11 -30.43 -15.04
C SER A 214 -4.11 -29.07 -14.36
N MET A 215 -4.66 -28.05 -15.01
CA MET A 215 -4.69 -26.69 -14.48
C MET A 215 -5.87 -26.39 -13.56
N ASN A 216 -6.88 -27.29 -13.41
CA ASN A 216 -8.05 -27.00 -12.58
C ASN A 216 -7.68 -26.64 -11.14
N ALA A 217 -6.89 -27.51 -10.48
CA ALA A 217 -6.47 -27.33 -9.11
C ALA A 217 -5.52 -26.12 -8.96
N ASP A 218 -4.62 -25.96 -9.92
CA ASP A 218 -3.62 -24.90 -9.95
C ASP A 218 -4.23 -23.51 -10.13
N LEU A 219 -5.19 -23.36 -11.05
CA LEU A 219 -5.95 -22.13 -11.23
C LEU A 219 -6.82 -21.83 -10.00
N ASP A 220 -7.38 -22.84 -9.34
CA ASP A 220 -8.10 -22.66 -8.08
C ASP A 220 -7.18 -22.16 -6.96
N VAL A 221 -5.94 -22.64 -6.88
CA VAL A 221 -4.92 -22.11 -5.96
C VAL A 221 -4.65 -20.63 -6.25
N ILE A 222 -4.39 -20.26 -7.50
CA ILE A 222 -4.17 -18.86 -7.88
C ILE A 222 -5.37 -18.00 -7.48
N ARG A 223 -6.60 -18.44 -7.75
CA ARG A 223 -7.83 -17.71 -7.38
C ARG A 223 -7.94 -17.50 -5.87
N ASN A 224 -7.78 -18.57 -5.09
CA ASN A 224 -7.98 -18.53 -3.64
C ASN A 224 -6.89 -17.70 -2.94
N GLU A 225 -5.64 -17.80 -3.39
CA GLU A 225 -4.53 -17.01 -2.84
C GLU A 225 -4.60 -15.54 -3.27
N THR A 226 -5.06 -15.27 -4.49
CA THR A 226 -5.40 -13.90 -4.92
C THR A 226 -6.49 -13.30 -4.03
N ARG A 227 -7.50 -14.09 -3.66
CA ARG A 227 -8.55 -13.66 -2.73
C ARG A 227 -8.01 -13.36 -1.34
N PHE A 228 -7.11 -14.20 -0.85
CA PHE A 228 -6.41 -13.97 0.41
C PHE A 228 -5.64 -12.64 0.39
N LEU A 229 -4.91 -12.33 -0.68
CA LEU A 229 -4.20 -11.05 -0.82
C LEU A 229 -5.14 -9.84 -0.85
N PHE A 230 -6.29 -9.96 -1.53
CA PHE A 230 -7.31 -8.91 -1.54
C PHE A 230 -7.85 -8.62 -0.14
N ASP A 231 -8.21 -9.67 0.61
CA ASP A 231 -8.74 -9.52 1.96
C ASP A 231 -7.65 -9.00 2.92
N ALA A 232 -6.38 -9.39 2.74
CA ALA A 232 -5.25 -8.85 3.48
C ALA A 232 -4.99 -7.36 3.18
N ASN A 233 -5.11 -6.91 1.92
CA ASN A 233 -5.02 -5.48 1.58
C ASN A 233 -6.15 -4.67 2.24
N ARG A 234 -7.36 -5.22 2.27
CA ARG A 234 -8.49 -4.58 2.96
C ARG A 234 -8.23 -4.44 4.47
N GLN A 235 -7.62 -5.45 5.10
CA GLN A 235 -7.23 -5.36 6.50
C GLN A 235 -6.13 -4.30 6.71
N LEU A 236 -5.13 -4.26 5.84
CA LEU A 236 -4.07 -3.26 5.87
C LEU A 236 -4.61 -1.82 5.76
N LYS A 237 -5.65 -1.61 4.94
CA LYS A 237 -6.38 -0.34 4.85
C LYS A 237 -7.02 0.05 6.18
N LEU A 238 -7.76 -0.87 6.81
CA LEU A 238 -8.41 -0.61 8.10
C LEU A 238 -7.38 -0.31 9.20
N ASP A 239 -6.24 -1.00 9.18
CA ASP A 239 -5.17 -0.77 10.15
C ASP A 239 -4.48 0.59 9.91
N CYS A 240 -4.38 1.04 8.66
CA CYS A 240 -3.92 2.39 8.31
C CYS A 240 -4.88 3.48 8.83
N GLU A 241 -6.19 3.29 8.66
CA GLU A 241 -7.21 4.22 9.17
C GLU A 241 -7.15 4.31 10.70
N ARG A 242 -7.03 3.17 11.40
CA ARG A 242 -6.85 3.13 12.85
C ARG A 242 -5.56 3.80 13.30
N LEU A 243 -4.46 3.55 12.60
CA LEU A 243 -3.18 4.21 12.86
C LEU A 243 -3.35 5.72 12.80
N PHE A 244 -3.98 6.23 11.73
CA PHE A 244 -4.22 7.66 11.57
C PHE A 244 -5.04 8.23 12.72
N ASP A 245 -6.18 7.60 13.05
CA ASP A 245 -7.06 8.05 14.13
C ASP A 245 -6.31 8.14 15.46
N ASP A 246 -5.55 7.09 15.81
CA ASP A 246 -4.75 7.05 17.03
C ASP A 246 -3.61 8.09 17.02
N TYR A 247 -3.02 8.32 15.85
CA TYR A 247 -1.96 9.31 15.67
C TYR A 247 -2.51 10.70 15.96
N VAL A 248 -3.49 11.14 15.17
CA VAL A 248 -3.98 12.53 15.13
C VAL A 248 -4.86 12.92 16.33
N LYS A 249 -5.40 11.95 17.06
CA LYS A 249 -6.15 12.18 18.30
C LYS A 249 -5.31 12.89 19.37
N VAL A 250 -4.00 12.69 19.38
CA VAL A 250 -3.09 13.33 20.35
C VAL A 250 -3.12 14.86 20.22
N ILE A 251 -3.30 15.38 19.01
CA ILE A 251 -3.39 16.82 18.72
C ILE A 251 -4.84 17.33 18.62
N GLY A 252 -5.82 16.51 18.98
CA GLY A 252 -7.24 16.89 19.00
C GLY A 252 -7.87 17.03 17.60
N TYR A 253 -7.39 16.24 16.64
CA TYR A 253 -8.06 16.01 15.36
C TYR A 253 -8.82 14.68 15.42
N PHE A 254 -10.07 14.65 14.95
CA PHE A 254 -10.99 13.51 15.13
C PHE A 254 -11.69 13.12 13.83
N VAL A 255 -11.31 13.72 12.70
CA VAL A 255 -11.90 13.38 11.39
C VAL A 255 -11.20 12.11 10.88
N PRO A 256 -11.93 11.09 10.41
CA PRO A 256 -11.31 9.88 9.89
C PRO A 256 -10.44 10.14 8.65
N LEU A 257 -9.43 9.29 8.44
CA LEU A 257 -8.48 9.40 7.32
C LEU A 257 -9.18 9.50 5.95
N SER A 258 -10.19 8.67 5.72
CA SER A 258 -10.93 8.65 4.46
C SER A 258 -11.64 9.98 4.18
N THR A 259 -12.23 10.60 5.20
CA THR A 259 -12.88 11.92 5.10
C THR A 259 -11.86 13.05 4.97
N CYS A 260 -10.77 13.01 5.75
CA CYS A 260 -9.66 13.96 5.65
C CYS A 260 -9.10 13.99 4.22
N ARG A 261 -8.86 12.82 3.62
CA ARG A 261 -8.40 12.70 2.24
C ARG A 261 -9.42 13.24 1.24
N GLN A 262 -10.70 12.88 1.36
CA GLN A 262 -11.75 13.28 0.42
C GLN A 262 -11.97 14.80 0.38
N ASN A 263 -11.84 15.45 1.54
CA ASN A 263 -12.06 16.89 1.68
C ASN A 263 -10.75 17.71 1.60
N ASP A 264 -9.60 17.05 1.41
CA ASP A 264 -8.27 17.66 1.43
C ASP A 264 -7.96 18.46 2.72
N ASP A 265 -8.44 17.97 3.87
CA ASP A 265 -8.41 18.65 5.17
C ASP A 265 -7.05 18.59 5.90
N TRP A 266 -5.97 18.37 5.16
CA TRP A 266 -4.62 18.23 5.72
C TRP A 266 -4.12 19.53 6.37
N GLU A 267 -4.53 20.68 5.85
CA GLU A 267 -4.12 21.98 6.39
C GLU A 267 -4.67 22.20 7.81
N THR A 268 -5.94 21.86 8.05
CA THR A 268 -6.54 21.93 9.39
C THR A 268 -5.79 21.03 10.38
N LEU A 269 -5.37 19.85 9.94
CA LEU A 269 -4.56 18.94 10.74
C LEU A 269 -3.20 19.57 11.11
N TYR A 270 -2.52 20.22 10.16
CA TYR A 270 -1.25 20.91 10.43
C TYR A 270 -1.43 22.13 11.32
N ILE A 271 -2.49 22.92 11.15
CA ILE A 271 -2.82 24.05 12.05
C ILE A 271 -3.03 23.54 13.48
N LYS A 272 -3.75 22.43 13.67
CA LYS A 272 -3.92 21.84 15.01
C LYS A 272 -2.62 21.36 15.63
N LEU A 273 -1.71 20.81 14.84
CA LEU A 273 -0.37 20.46 15.31
C LEU A 273 0.37 21.72 15.76
N ASP A 274 0.34 22.78 14.97
CA ASP A 274 1.01 24.04 15.27
C ASP A 274 0.47 24.68 16.55
N ASP A 275 -0.86 24.75 16.69
CA ASP A 275 -1.54 25.22 17.90
C ASP A 275 -1.19 24.37 19.12
N PHE A 276 -1.07 23.05 18.95
CA PHE A 276 -0.74 22.12 20.02
C PHE A 276 0.69 22.31 20.52
N ILE A 277 1.65 22.43 19.59
CA ILE A 277 3.06 22.70 19.91
C ILE A 277 3.21 24.09 20.55
N ALA A 278 2.53 25.11 20.02
CA ALA A 278 2.56 26.47 20.57
C ALA A 278 2.07 26.50 22.03
N LYS A 279 0.94 25.85 22.32
CA LYS A 279 0.43 25.71 23.71
C LYS A 279 1.43 25.02 24.63
N MET A 280 2.11 23.97 24.16
CA MET A 280 3.14 23.31 24.96
C MET A 280 4.35 24.20 25.23
N LYS A 281 4.77 25.02 24.25
CA LYS A 281 5.84 26.00 24.47
C LYS A 281 5.44 27.06 25.48
N ASP A 282 4.23 27.60 25.37
CA ASP A 282 3.70 28.57 26.33
C ASP A 282 3.65 27.98 27.75
N ASP A 283 3.18 26.73 27.88
CA ASP A 283 3.15 26.01 29.15
C ASP A 283 4.57 25.81 29.74
N LEU A 284 5.58 25.53 28.90
CA LEU A 284 6.97 25.42 29.34
C LEU A 284 7.53 26.76 29.81
N MET A 285 7.24 27.85 29.09
CA MET A 285 7.73 29.19 29.42
C MET A 285 7.09 29.73 30.71
N GLN A 286 5.78 29.52 30.88
CA GLN A 286 5.03 30.01 32.04
C GLN A 286 5.32 29.21 33.32
N ASN A 287 5.61 27.91 33.22
CA ASN A 287 5.86 27.05 34.39
C ASN A 287 7.35 26.92 34.78
N SER A 288 8.23 27.79 34.26
CA SER A 288 9.68 27.81 34.54
C SER A 288 10.08 27.97 36.02
N ALA A 289 9.10 28.17 36.93
CA ALA A 289 9.29 28.26 38.37
C ALA A 289 8.48 27.24 39.21
N ALA A 290 7.62 26.39 38.63
CA ALA A 290 6.66 25.61 39.42
C ALA A 290 6.58 24.11 39.06
N SER A 291 7.11 23.30 39.97
CA SER A 291 6.74 21.90 40.28
C SER A 291 7.06 20.79 39.26
N TYR A 292 7.64 19.70 39.80
CA TYR A 292 7.75 18.37 39.17
C TYR A 292 6.46 17.88 38.48
N MET A 293 5.28 18.38 38.87
CA MET A 293 3.99 17.98 38.29
C MET A 293 3.64 18.66 36.96
N ALA A 294 4.04 19.90 36.71
CA ALA A 294 3.88 20.54 35.39
C ALA A 294 4.77 19.83 34.35
N ASN A 295 5.98 19.47 34.77
CA ASN A 295 6.89 18.61 34.00
C ASN A 295 6.31 17.22 33.72
N ALA A 296 5.51 16.64 34.61
CA ALA A 296 4.92 15.32 34.39
C ALA A 296 3.84 15.31 33.30
N ARG A 297 3.04 16.38 33.16
CA ARG A 297 2.02 16.51 32.10
C ARG A 297 2.68 16.74 30.75
N SER A 298 3.62 17.69 30.66
CA SER A 298 4.36 17.96 29.43
C SER A 298 5.18 16.74 28.98
N ARG A 299 5.84 16.02 29.90
CA ARG A 299 6.52 14.76 29.58
C ARG A 299 5.57 13.68 29.07
N ARG A 300 4.39 13.49 29.68
CA ARG A 300 3.39 12.53 29.17
C ARG A 300 2.98 12.87 27.74
N THR A 301 2.82 14.15 27.42
CA THR A 301 2.43 14.59 26.09
C THR A 301 3.54 14.36 25.05
N ILE A 302 4.80 14.67 25.40
CA ILE A 302 5.97 14.36 24.57
C ILE A 302 6.04 12.86 24.30
N VAL A 303 5.93 12.06 25.35
CA VAL A 303 5.92 10.59 25.27
C VAL A 303 4.79 10.09 24.37
N ASN A 304 3.60 10.70 24.40
CA ASN A 304 2.49 10.32 23.51
C ASN A 304 2.81 10.59 22.04
N LEU A 305 3.44 11.72 21.71
CA LEU A 305 3.85 12.05 20.34
C LEU A 305 4.97 11.10 19.85
N GLU A 306 5.91 10.75 20.72
CA GLU A 306 6.96 9.76 20.43
C GLU A 306 6.37 8.37 20.17
N PHE A 307 5.45 7.91 21.02
CA PHE A 307 4.74 6.65 20.82
C PHE A 307 3.90 6.65 19.54
N ALA A 308 3.26 7.76 19.21
CA ALA A 308 2.55 7.90 17.94
C ALA A 308 3.51 7.69 16.77
N THR A 309 4.70 8.29 16.83
CA THR A 309 5.74 8.16 15.79
C THR A 309 6.27 6.73 15.66
N GLN A 310 6.46 6.02 16.78
CA GLN A 310 6.82 4.60 16.79
C GLN A 310 5.79 3.74 16.06
N ARG A 311 4.49 3.98 16.28
CA ARG A 311 3.42 3.20 15.62
C ARG A 311 3.45 3.33 14.10
N VAL A 312 3.85 4.48 13.57
CA VAL A 312 4.04 4.67 12.13
C VAL A 312 5.16 3.77 11.60
N ALA A 313 6.27 3.66 12.32
CA ALA A 313 7.37 2.76 11.95
C ALA A 313 6.95 1.28 11.96
N ASP A 314 6.18 0.86 12.97
CA ASP A 314 5.66 -0.51 13.05
C ASP A 314 4.70 -0.83 11.89
N PHE A 315 3.89 0.15 11.50
CA PHE A 315 3.00 0.03 10.36
C PHE A 315 3.77 -0.02 9.02
N ILE A 316 4.83 0.78 8.86
CA ILE A 316 5.73 0.71 7.70
C ILE A 316 6.29 -0.69 7.53
N ALA A 317 6.73 -1.33 8.62
CA ALA A 317 7.22 -2.71 8.58
C ALA A 317 6.12 -3.69 8.15
N SER A 318 4.88 -3.49 8.63
CA SER A 318 3.72 -4.31 8.25
C SER A 318 3.37 -4.16 6.78
N TYR A 319 3.36 -2.93 6.25
CA TYR A 319 3.15 -2.63 4.83
C TYR A 319 4.24 -3.27 3.96
N SER A 320 5.52 -3.07 4.31
CA SER A 320 6.66 -3.66 3.61
C SER A 320 6.56 -5.19 3.56
N ASN A 321 6.17 -5.82 4.67
CA ASN A 321 5.97 -7.26 4.73
C ASN A 321 4.83 -7.72 3.82
N PHE A 322 3.71 -6.98 3.77
CA PHE A 322 2.62 -7.26 2.85
C PHE A 322 3.06 -7.20 1.39
N ILE A 323 3.80 -6.16 0.99
CA ILE A 323 4.34 -6.04 -0.38
C ILE A 323 5.25 -7.21 -0.71
N ARG A 324 6.18 -7.57 0.19
CA ARG A 324 7.07 -8.71 0.00
C ARG A 324 6.32 -10.03 -0.16
N GLN A 325 5.30 -10.26 0.66
CA GLN A 325 4.45 -11.45 0.56
C GLN A 325 3.70 -11.45 -0.78
N GLY A 326 3.07 -10.34 -1.15
CA GLY A 326 2.40 -10.19 -2.45
C GLY A 326 3.32 -10.57 -3.61
N THR A 327 4.54 -10.04 -3.66
CA THR A 327 5.54 -10.41 -4.66
C THR A 327 5.83 -11.92 -4.69
N GLN A 328 5.91 -12.57 -3.52
CA GLN A 328 6.16 -14.02 -3.44
C GLN A 328 4.96 -14.84 -3.96
N TYR A 329 3.73 -14.45 -3.64
CA TYR A 329 2.52 -15.09 -4.17
C TYR A 329 2.44 -14.97 -5.68
N TYR A 330 2.67 -13.78 -6.26
CA TYR A 330 2.61 -13.64 -7.72
C TYR A 330 3.75 -14.39 -8.43
N ARG A 331 4.95 -14.48 -7.85
CA ARG A 331 6.01 -15.38 -8.36
C ARG A 331 5.61 -16.85 -8.30
N LYS A 332 4.90 -17.26 -7.24
CA LYS A 332 4.32 -18.60 -7.17
C LYS A 332 3.30 -18.80 -8.29
N PHE A 333 2.44 -17.82 -8.58
CA PHE A 333 1.48 -17.91 -9.69
C PHE A 333 2.17 -18.02 -11.04
N ASP A 334 3.24 -17.24 -11.28
CA ASP A 334 4.05 -17.32 -12.51
C ASP A 334 4.70 -18.70 -12.68
N ASN A 335 5.20 -19.30 -11.59
CA ASN A 335 5.72 -20.66 -11.60
C ASN A 335 4.64 -21.72 -11.90
N ILE A 336 3.44 -21.56 -11.34
CA ILE A 336 2.30 -22.46 -11.61
C ILE A 336 1.93 -22.40 -13.10
N ILE A 337 1.77 -21.20 -13.65
CA ILE A 337 1.43 -21.01 -15.07
C ILE A 337 2.58 -21.50 -15.98
N THR A 338 3.83 -21.24 -15.63
CA THR A 338 4.97 -21.73 -16.43
C THR A 338 5.15 -23.25 -16.31
N GLY A 339 4.64 -23.86 -15.24
CA GLY A 339 4.77 -25.29 -14.93
C GLY A 339 3.88 -26.24 -15.76
N TYR A 340 3.00 -25.73 -16.62
CA TYR A 340 2.17 -26.59 -17.49
C TYR A 340 3.02 -27.34 -18.53
N GLU A 341 3.25 -28.63 -18.30
CA GLU A 341 4.20 -29.46 -19.06
C GLU A 341 3.91 -29.56 -20.56
N ASN A 342 2.63 -29.53 -20.96
CA ASN A 342 2.21 -29.73 -22.35
C ASN A 342 2.00 -28.41 -23.11
N ARG A 343 2.50 -27.27 -22.60
CA ARG A 343 2.33 -25.95 -23.24
C ARG A 343 2.80 -25.94 -24.69
N ASP A 344 4.02 -26.42 -24.96
CA ASP A 344 4.61 -26.39 -26.30
C ASP A 344 3.91 -27.33 -27.28
N ARG A 345 3.34 -28.43 -26.78
CA ARG A 345 2.61 -29.42 -27.60
C ARG A 345 1.19 -28.96 -27.92
N CYS A 346 0.59 -28.19 -27.02
CA CYS A 346 -0.80 -27.77 -27.10
C CYS A 346 -0.97 -26.28 -27.44
N SER A 347 0.08 -25.59 -27.87
CA SER A 347 0.09 -24.12 -28.09
C SER A 347 -1.10 -23.64 -28.91
N ASP A 348 -1.42 -24.36 -29.99
CA ASP A 348 -2.46 -23.97 -30.95
C ASP A 348 -3.89 -24.26 -30.45
N ALA A 349 -4.00 -25.04 -29.36
CA ALA A 349 -5.25 -25.43 -28.72
C ALA A 349 -5.52 -24.67 -27.41
N LEU A 350 -4.50 -24.00 -26.86
CA LEU A 350 -4.65 -23.24 -25.62
C LEU A 350 -5.48 -21.96 -25.85
N PRO A 351 -6.31 -21.57 -24.86
CA PRO A 351 -7.09 -20.34 -24.92
C PRO A 351 -6.19 -19.11 -24.81
N ALA A 352 -6.51 -18.04 -25.55
CA ALA A 352 -5.79 -16.75 -25.45
C ALA A 352 -5.79 -16.19 -24.02
N GLN A 353 -6.84 -16.46 -23.24
CA GLN A 353 -6.97 -16.05 -21.84
C GLN A 353 -5.87 -16.64 -20.93
N TYR A 354 -5.21 -17.73 -21.36
CA TYR A 354 -4.08 -18.31 -20.64
C TYR A 354 -2.83 -17.42 -20.73
N ASP A 355 -2.51 -16.95 -21.94
CA ASP A 355 -1.39 -16.03 -22.14
C ASP A 355 -1.70 -14.65 -21.53
N GLU A 356 -2.95 -14.17 -21.63
CA GLU A 356 -3.37 -12.95 -20.92
C GLU A 356 -3.18 -13.06 -19.39
N LEU A 357 -3.57 -14.19 -18.79
CA LEU A 357 -3.36 -14.43 -17.35
C LEU A 357 -1.87 -14.42 -16.98
N HIS A 358 -1.03 -15.01 -17.84
CA HIS A 358 0.41 -15.05 -17.63
C HIS A 358 1.04 -13.64 -17.69
N GLU A 359 0.65 -12.84 -18.69
CA GLU A 359 1.08 -11.44 -18.83
C GLU A 359 0.60 -10.61 -17.63
N ASP A 360 -0.67 -10.72 -17.24
CA ASP A 360 -1.25 -10.03 -16.09
C ASP A 360 -0.46 -10.32 -14.79
N ILE A 361 -0.09 -11.59 -14.57
CA ILE A 361 0.72 -12.00 -13.41
C ILE A 361 2.10 -11.32 -13.45
N ARG A 362 2.77 -11.32 -14.60
CA ARG A 362 4.11 -10.72 -14.75
C ARG A 362 4.10 -9.21 -14.58
N GLU A 363 3.13 -8.53 -15.18
CA GLU A 363 2.93 -7.10 -14.95
C GLU A 363 2.66 -6.81 -13.47
N THR A 364 1.93 -7.69 -12.80
CA THR A 364 1.64 -7.52 -11.37
C THR A 364 2.89 -7.70 -10.52
N ILE A 365 3.75 -8.67 -10.83
CA ILE A 365 5.07 -8.81 -10.18
C ILE A 365 5.85 -7.49 -10.31
N ASP A 366 5.90 -6.91 -11.50
CA ASP A 366 6.60 -5.64 -11.74
C ASP A 366 6.00 -4.48 -10.91
N LYS A 367 4.67 -4.36 -10.89
CA LYS A 367 3.95 -3.37 -10.06
C LYS A 367 4.27 -3.53 -8.57
N PHE A 368 4.30 -4.77 -8.06
CA PHE A 368 4.69 -5.02 -6.66
C PHE A 368 6.14 -4.67 -6.38
N GLN A 369 7.06 -4.87 -7.33
CA GLN A 369 8.48 -4.58 -7.16
C GLN A 369 8.84 -3.11 -7.31
N ASN A 370 8.12 -2.37 -8.16
CA ASN A 370 8.50 -1.02 -8.58
C ASN A 370 7.49 0.05 -8.17
N THR A 371 6.18 -0.25 -8.19
CA THR A 371 5.12 0.73 -7.94
C THR A 371 4.69 0.76 -6.47
N TYR A 372 4.51 -0.42 -5.87
CA TYR A 372 4.03 -0.55 -4.49
C TYR A 372 5.18 -0.71 -3.49
N ASN A 373 6.34 -1.20 -3.94
CA ASN A 373 7.51 -1.24 -3.09
C ASN A 373 8.07 0.17 -2.87
N LEU A 374 8.32 0.49 -1.61
CA LEU A 374 8.98 1.71 -1.19
C LEU A 374 10.29 1.29 -0.50
N PRO A 375 11.41 1.14 -1.25
CA PRO A 375 12.67 0.75 -0.64
C PRO A 375 13.21 1.83 0.31
N GLU A 376 12.91 3.10 0.05
CA GLU A 376 13.37 4.24 0.83
C GLU A 376 12.83 4.24 2.27
N ILE A 377 11.59 3.74 2.49
CA ILE A 377 11.01 3.68 3.84
C ILE A 377 11.60 2.57 4.71
N GLN A 378 12.44 1.69 4.15
CA GLN A 378 13.13 0.62 4.88
C GLN A 378 14.55 1.04 5.31
N GLY A 379 15.03 2.18 4.81
CA GLY A 379 16.39 2.67 5.05
C GLY A 379 16.62 3.22 6.46
N SER A 380 17.88 3.26 6.88
CA SER A 380 18.30 3.91 8.13
C SER A 380 17.90 5.38 8.18
N ARG A 381 17.95 6.09 7.05
CA ARG A 381 17.56 7.51 6.94
C ARG A 381 16.16 7.80 7.46
N LEU A 382 15.17 6.96 7.14
CA LEU A 382 13.82 7.15 7.65
C LEU A 382 13.74 6.85 9.15
N LYS A 383 14.48 5.84 9.63
CA LYS A 383 14.56 5.56 11.07
C LYS A 383 15.18 6.71 11.83
N ASP A 384 16.26 7.29 11.32
CA ASP A 384 16.92 8.46 11.91
C ASP A 384 15.97 9.67 11.91
N LEU A 385 15.12 9.79 10.89
CA LEU A 385 14.08 10.82 10.86
C LEU A 385 12.98 10.56 11.91
N LEU A 386 12.50 9.32 12.07
CA LEU A 386 11.40 9.00 12.98
C LEU A 386 11.84 8.94 14.45
N TYR A 387 13.07 8.50 14.73
CA TYR A 387 13.61 8.33 16.08
C TYR A 387 14.54 9.46 16.53
N GLY A 388 14.95 10.33 15.61
CA GLY A 388 15.98 11.34 15.83
C GLY A 388 17.35 10.83 15.36
N MET A 389 18.15 11.73 14.80
CA MET A 389 19.48 11.37 14.31
C MET A 389 20.40 11.09 15.50
N THR A 390 20.72 9.81 15.72
CA THR A 390 21.78 9.40 16.64
C THR A 390 23.11 9.83 16.05
N SER A 391 23.69 10.90 16.58
CA SER A 391 25.04 11.36 16.29
C SER A 391 26.08 10.40 16.86
#